data_AF-A0A6S7I9A0-F1
#
_entry.id   AF-A0A6S7I9A0-F1
#
_cell.length_a   1.000
_cell.length_b   1.000
_cell.length_c   1.000
_cell.angle_alpha   90.00
_cell.angle_beta   90.00
_cell.angle_gamma   90.00
#
_symmetry.space_group_name_H-M   'P 1'
#
loop_
_entity.id
_entity.type
_entity.pdbx_description
1 polymer ?
#
loop_
_entity_poly.entity_id
_entity_poly.type
_entity_poly.pdbx_seq_one_letter_code
_entity_poly.pdbx_strand_id
1 'polypeptide(L)'
;MPHSLSFSTWNIHGLSHNVLGDKTKIKDFTDNIMKTDFMFLTETWSDKEISIPDFKAFVSDPTTPRTDRPSRMSGGVTLLVKLKYEKYVSIEEKSKNYIWCKVSKDLFNNNRDLFLCGAYIPPEKSSYFDQKIFDELENDVINFLSKGNTILLGDFNGRTSTLNDFVSKDGNNYTNDLSDDSLQPKNRLNFDNTKNNHGLQLINICKNTDMRILNGRTKGDSLGRPTFHGNNGISTVDYIICDQETFQNVNYFVVKPPTYLSDNSQIVTWIDLEKTLLDSEKNRSKPEQTPLHKLQLQFDWSENSKRNFRQTLKSPEIQRKLDQFLQSTFTNDEKGVNECVTEFQNIITHAAKKSLKIRKKKTRRKINNVENKKWFDKECRFKRHELRKIANQKHRDPTNLAIREAYHTALKSYKETLERKRTKFQNDMLIELEKAAEDNPNSFWKTFRNASDEINNANSDNTPKGDDWFNHFSKLHCKHKLTKEHEKIVENLQN
;
A
#
# COMPACT_ATOMS: atom_id res chain seq x y z
N MET A 1 9.50 16.42 -15.20
CA MET A 1 9.59 16.15 -13.75
C MET A 1 8.21 15.70 -13.27
N PRO A 2 8.08 14.75 -12.32
CA PRO A 2 6.78 14.47 -11.71
C PRO A 2 6.34 15.65 -10.85
N HIS A 3 5.08 16.11 -10.97
CA HIS A 3 4.55 17.18 -10.10
C HIS A 3 4.36 16.73 -8.64
N SER A 4 4.11 15.43 -8.44
CA SER A 4 3.94 14.80 -7.12
C SER A 4 4.55 13.40 -7.09
N LEU A 5 5.12 13.03 -5.95
CA LEU A 5 5.66 11.69 -5.67
C LEU A 5 4.89 11.02 -4.55
N SER A 6 4.84 9.68 -4.62
CA SER A 6 4.16 8.85 -3.63
C SER A 6 5.14 8.02 -2.78
N PHE A 7 4.99 8.13 -1.47
CA PHE A 7 5.76 7.37 -0.48
C PHE A 7 4.82 6.49 0.33
N SER A 8 5.19 5.23 0.52
CA SER A 8 4.32 4.24 1.15
C SER A 8 5.09 3.33 2.10
N THR A 9 4.40 2.80 3.10
CA THR A 9 4.88 1.66 3.88
C THR A 9 3.77 0.62 4.04
N TRP A 10 4.18 -0.64 4.15
CA TRP A 10 3.28 -1.76 4.40
C TRP A 10 3.99 -2.88 5.17
N ASN A 11 3.56 -3.13 6.41
CA ASN A 11 3.89 -4.39 7.09
C ASN A 11 3.17 -5.53 6.37
N ILE A 12 3.95 -6.43 5.78
CA ILE A 12 3.42 -7.52 4.97
C ILE A 12 3.34 -8.83 5.72
N HIS A 13 3.88 -8.96 6.94
CA HIS A 13 3.83 -10.18 7.73
C HIS A 13 4.26 -11.43 6.92
N GLY A 14 5.50 -11.38 6.46
CA GLY A 14 6.21 -12.38 5.66
C GLY A 14 5.89 -12.32 4.16
N LEU A 15 6.91 -12.38 3.30
CA LEU A 15 6.73 -12.51 1.84
C LEU A 15 6.08 -13.85 1.46
N SER A 16 6.42 -14.90 2.18
CA SER A 16 5.86 -16.25 2.00
C SER A 16 4.84 -16.54 3.09
N HIS A 17 3.64 -16.96 2.69
CA HIS A 17 2.57 -17.35 3.62
C HIS A 17 2.05 -18.74 3.24
N ASN A 18 1.87 -19.63 4.22
CA ASN A 18 1.48 -21.04 3.99
C ASN A 18 0.34 -21.22 2.97
N VAL A 19 -0.79 -20.52 3.20
CA VAL A 19 -1.95 -20.57 2.30
C VAL A 19 -1.76 -19.81 0.98
N LEU A 20 -1.21 -18.59 1.04
CA LEU A 20 -1.17 -17.69 -0.13
C LEU A 20 0.02 -17.98 -1.07
N GLY A 21 1.03 -18.67 -0.56
CA GLY A 21 2.34 -18.82 -1.19
C GLY A 21 3.16 -17.53 -1.12
N ASP A 22 4.01 -17.36 -2.13
CA ASP A 22 4.80 -16.16 -2.37
C ASP A 22 3.91 -14.99 -2.80
N LYS A 23 3.88 -13.93 -1.97
CA LYS A 23 3.07 -12.72 -2.19
C LYS A 23 3.52 -11.92 -3.41
N THR A 24 4.79 -12.00 -3.81
CA THR A 24 5.30 -11.30 -5.01
C THR A 24 4.62 -11.79 -6.29
N LYS A 25 4.14 -13.04 -6.30
CA LYS A 25 3.39 -13.65 -7.41
C LYS A 25 1.88 -13.36 -7.36
N ILE A 26 1.40 -12.65 -6.34
CA ILE A 26 -0.02 -12.34 -6.18
C ILE A 26 -0.31 -10.97 -6.80
N LYS A 27 -1.31 -10.93 -7.69
CA LYS A 27 -1.63 -9.70 -8.42
C LYS A 27 -2.10 -8.55 -7.52
N ASP A 28 -2.91 -8.82 -6.49
CA ASP A 28 -3.35 -7.74 -5.58
C ASP A 28 -2.16 -7.10 -4.83
N PHE A 29 -1.13 -7.88 -4.55
CA PHE A 29 0.09 -7.41 -3.92
C PHE A 29 0.89 -6.51 -4.87
N THR A 30 1.19 -7.00 -6.07
CA THR A 30 1.91 -6.23 -7.10
C THR A 30 1.14 -4.99 -7.55
N ASP A 31 -0.18 -5.08 -7.73
CA ASP A 31 -1.05 -3.93 -8.05
C ASP A 31 -1.01 -2.83 -6.98
N ASN A 32 -0.74 -3.16 -5.72
CA ASN A 32 -0.59 -2.16 -4.66
C ASN A 32 0.79 -1.49 -4.71
N ILE A 33 1.85 -2.25 -4.99
CA ILE A 33 3.21 -1.75 -5.18
C ILE A 33 3.29 -0.81 -6.40
N MET A 34 2.78 -1.24 -7.55
CA MET A 34 2.86 -0.49 -8.82
C MET A 34 2.23 0.92 -8.77
N LYS A 35 1.32 1.17 -7.81
CA LYS A 35 0.67 2.48 -7.60
C LYS A 35 1.52 3.47 -6.81
N THR A 36 2.69 3.07 -6.33
CA THR A 36 3.57 3.87 -5.47
C THR A 36 4.92 4.09 -6.14
N ASP A 37 5.64 5.15 -5.80
CA ASP A 37 6.95 5.46 -6.37
C ASP A 37 8.09 4.95 -5.48
N PHE A 38 7.92 5.13 -4.16
CA PHE A 38 8.80 4.63 -3.11
C PHE A 38 7.93 3.86 -2.10
N MET A 39 8.33 2.63 -1.77
CA MET A 39 7.61 1.80 -0.81
C MET A 39 8.56 1.05 0.10
N PHE A 40 8.32 1.14 1.40
CA PHE A 40 8.96 0.25 2.38
C PHE A 40 8.03 -0.92 2.71
N LEU A 41 8.55 -2.13 2.61
CA LEU A 41 7.92 -3.34 3.11
C LEU A 41 8.58 -3.71 4.44
N THR A 42 7.78 -3.95 5.47
CA THR A 42 8.28 -4.41 6.78
C THR A 42 7.79 -5.82 7.07
N GLU A 43 8.49 -6.52 7.96
CA GLU A 43 8.31 -7.94 8.21
C GLU A 43 8.42 -8.80 6.94
N THR A 44 9.43 -8.54 6.11
CA THR A 44 9.63 -9.32 4.88
C THR A 44 10.02 -10.77 5.16
N TRP A 45 10.68 -11.01 6.30
CA TRP A 45 11.19 -12.32 6.75
C TRP A 45 12.05 -13.02 5.67
N SER A 46 12.81 -12.24 4.90
CA SER A 46 13.70 -12.77 3.89
C SER A 46 14.93 -11.88 3.76
N ASP A 47 16.08 -12.52 3.61
CA ASP A 47 17.37 -11.97 3.21
C ASP A 47 17.57 -11.93 1.68
N LYS A 48 16.63 -12.52 0.91
CA LYS A 48 16.73 -12.58 -0.55
C LYS A 48 16.25 -11.29 -1.17
N GLU A 49 16.93 -10.88 -2.24
CA GLU A 49 16.49 -9.74 -3.05
C GLU A 49 15.08 -10.01 -3.61
N ILE A 50 14.17 -9.08 -3.33
CA ILE A 50 12.79 -9.16 -3.81
C ILE A 50 12.76 -8.70 -5.26
N SER A 51 12.33 -9.57 -6.17
CA SER A 51 12.14 -9.21 -7.58
C SER A 51 10.69 -8.77 -7.84
N ILE A 52 10.50 -7.47 -8.11
CA ILE A 52 9.22 -6.91 -8.55
C ILE A 52 9.46 -6.16 -9.87
N PRO A 53 8.67 -6.42 -10.93
CA PRO A 53 8.82 -5.70 -12.19
C PRO A 53 8.73 -4.19 -12.02
N ASP A 54 9.59 -3.44 -12.72
CA ASP A 54 9.72 -1.98 -12.68
C ASP A 54 10.21 -1.36 -11.36
N PHE A 55 10.73 -2.18 -10.42
CA PHE A 55 11.28 -1.70 -9.15
C PHE A 55 12.70 -2.24 -8.91
N LYS A 56 13.55 -1.40 -8.31
CA LYS A 56 14.78 -1.80 -7.63
C LYS A 56 14.48 -2.04 -6.15
N ALA A 57 14.97 -3.15 -5.62
CA ALA A 57 14.86 -3.48 -4.20
C ALA A 57 16.18 -3.24 -3.46
N PHE A 58 16.09 -2.66 -2.26
CA PHE A 58 17.18 -2.53 -1.30
C PHE A 58 16.74 -3.20 0.00
N VAL A 59 17.41 -4.28 0.38
CA VAL A 59 17.06 -5.09 1.56
C VAL A 59 17.95 -4.69 2.73
N SER A 60 17.36 -4.62 3.93
CA SER A 60 18.06 -4.31 5.16
C SER A 60 19.00 -5.45 5.57
N ASP A 61 19.86 -5.21 6.56
CA ASP A 61 20.72 -6.29 7.06
C ASP A 61 19.88 -7.42 7.67
N PRO A 62 20.34 -8.68 7.53
CA PRO A 62 19.52 -9.85 7.72
C PRO A 62 19.04 -10.01 9.16
N THR A 63 17.82 -10.52 9.27
CA THR A 63 17.15 -10.80 10.52
C THR A 63 17.75 -12.00 11.24
N THR A 64 17.74 -11.97 12.57
CA THR A 64 18.07 -13.14 13.39
C THR A 64 17.05 -14.28 13.19
N PRO A 65 17.50 -15.54 13.13
CA PRO A 65 16.60 -16.69 13.27
C PRO A 65 15.82 -16.57 14.57
N ARG A 66 14.53 -16.91 14.54
CA ARG A 66 13.75 -16.95 15.77
C ARG A 66 14.32 -18.00 16.72
N THR A 67 14.51 -17.64 17.99
CA THR A 67 14.97 -18.56 19.03
C THR A 67 14.03 -19.75 19.23
N ASP A 68 12.72 -19.55 19.07
CA ASP A 68 11.70 -20.59 19.20
C ASP A 68 11.44 -21.38 17.90
N ARG A 69 11.87 -20.85 16.75
CA ARG A 69 11.69 -21.47 15.42
C ARG A 69 12.88 -21.12 14.52
N PRO A 70 14.02 -21.81 14.67
CA PRO A 70 15.26 -21.46 13.96
C PRO A 70 15.13 -21.46 12.43
N SER A 71 14.16 -22.18 11.87
CA SER A 71 13.85 -22.20 10.43
C SER A 71 13.02 -21.01 9.94
N ARG A 72 12.59 -20.10 10.81
CA ARG A 72 11.82 -18.90 10.47
C ARG A 72 12.59 -17.63 10.81
N MET A 73 12.78 -16.80 9.80
CA MET A 73 13.28 -15.43 9.90
C MET A 73 12.20 -14.51 10.51
N SER A 74 12.59 -13.41 11.15
CA SER A 74 11.66 -12.44 11.76
C SER A 74 12.15 -11.00 11.64
N GLY A 75 11.26 -10.07 11.28
CA GLY A 75 11.61 -8.67 11.01
C GLY A 75 11.96 -8.42 9.54
N GLY A 76 12.91 -7.53 9.28
CA GLY A 76 13.38 -7.23 7.93
C GLY A 76 12.61 -6.08 7.29
N VAL A 77 13.36 -5.20 6.63
CA VAL A 77 12.84 -4.04 5.92
C VAL A 77 13.34 -4.10 4.48
N THR A 78 12.49 -3.77 3.52
CA THR A 78 12.90 -3.63 2.11
C THR A 78 12.35 -2.37 1.52
N LEU A 79 13.23 -1.55 0.97
CA LEU A 79 12.87 -0.40 0.15
C LEU A 79 12.71 -0.83 -1.30
N LEU A 80 11.55 -0.55 -1.88
CA LEU A 80 11.25 -0.66 -3.30
C LEU A 80 11.19 0.74 -3.91
N VAL A 81 12.03 0.98 -4.92
CA VAL A 81 12.08 2.23 -5.69
C VAL A 81 11.73 1.94 -7.14
N LYS A 82 10.79 2.67 -7.74
CA LYS A 82 10.56 2.56 -9.19
C LYS A 82 11.85 2.81 -9.97
N LEU A 83 12.18 1.95 -10.93
CA LEU A 83 13.45 2.00 -11.69
C LEU A 83 13.77 3.38 -12.28
N LYS A 84 12.77 4.11 -12.76
CA LYS A 84 12.95 5.48 -13.29
C LYS A 84 13.54 6.48 -12.28
N TYR A 85 13.47 6.20 -10.97
CA TYR A 85 14.00 7.04 -9.90
C TYR A 85 15.27 6.48 -9.25
N GLU A 86 15.67 5.25 -9.60
CA GLU A 86 16.82 4.56 -8.98
C GLU A 86 18.09 5.41 -8.99
N LYS A 87 18.40 6.07 -10.12
CA LYS A 87 19.60 6.91 -10.27
C LYS A 87 19.67 8.11 -9.32
N TYR A 88 18.57 8.47 -8.66
CA TYR A 88 18.51 9.57 -7.69
C TYR A 88 18.59 9.08 -6.25
N VAL A 89 18.69 7.77 -6.01
CA VAL A 89 18.64 7.17 -4.68
C VAL A 89 20.00 6.61 -4.28
N SER A 90 20.47 6.96 -3.09
CA SER A 90 21.60 6.31 -2.42
C SER A 90 21.18 5.80 -1.04
N ILE A 91 21.65 4.60 -0.67
CA ILE A 91 21.48 4.08 0.69
C ILE A 91 22.55 4.72 1.57
N GLU A 92 22.13 5.39 2.63
CA GLU A 92 23.05 6.09 3.55
C GLU A 92 23.38 5.20 4.74
N GLU A 93 22.37 4.50 5.27
CA GLU A 93 22.52 3.61 6.41
C GLU A 93 21.50 2.48 6.37
N LYS A 94 21.87 1.32 6.93
CA LYS A 94 20.98 0.17 7.09
C LYS A 94 21.29 -0.54 8.39
N SER A 95 20.24 -1.05 9.03
CA SER A 95 20.32 -1.90 10.21
C SER A 95 19.31 -3.04 10.08
N LYS A 96 19.22 -3.91 11.10
CA LYS A 96 18.15 -4.94 11.15
C LYS A 96 16.73 -4.35 11.25
N ASN A 97 16.61 -3.09 11.69
CA ASN A 97 15.34 -2.44 12.00
C ASN A 97 14.97 -1.31 11.03
N TYR A 98 15.93 -0.73 10.31
CA TYR A 98 15.63 0.38 9.41
C TYR A 98 16.56 0.45 8.20
N ILE A 99 16.08 1.13 7.16
CA ILE A 99 16.89 1.56 6.01
C ILE A 99 16.72 3.08 5.89
N TRP A 100 17.84 3.78 5.88
CA TRP A 100 17.94 5.18 5.49
C TRP A 100 18.40 5.31 4.05
N CYS A 101 17.65 6.05 3.24
CA CYS A 101 18.07 6.42 1.91
C CYS A 101 17.95 7.91 1.67
N LYS A 102 18.89 8.45 0.88
CA LYS A 102 18.83 9.79 0.35
C LYS A 102 18.25 9.76 -1.04
N VAL A 103 17.33 10.66 -1.31
CA VAL A 103 16.82 10.98 -2.64
C VAL A 103 17.39 12.34 -3.02
N SER A 104 18.19 12.38 -4.10
CA SER A 104 18.88 13.59 -4.55
C SER A 104 17.89 14.69 -4.91
N LYS A 105 18.23 15.91 -4.51
CA LYS A 105 17.59 17.17 -4.88
C LYS A 105 17.42 17.36 -6.39
N ASP A 106 18.26 16.71 -7.19
CA ASP A 106 18.17 16.71 -8.66
C ASP A 106 16.84 16.11 -9.17
N LEU A 107 16.14 15.33 -8.34
CA LEU A 107 14.81 14.83 -8.64
C LEU A 107 13.71 15.89 -8.43
N PHE A 108 13.95 16.85 -7.52
CA PHE A 108 12.90 17.69 -6.94
C PHE A 108 12.88 19.13 -7.46
N ASN A 109 13.85 19.57 -8.26
CA ASN A 109 14.07 21.01 -8.53
C ASN A 109 14.14 21.85 -7.23
N ASN A 110 14.47 21.22 -6.11
CA ASN A 110 14.62 21.85 -4.81
C ASN A 110 16.13 22.01 -4.52
N ASN A 111 16.48 22.84 -3.54
CA ASN A 111 17.85 23.03 -3.08
C ASN A 111 18.30 21.98 -2.05
N ARG A 112 17.38 21.12 -1.58
CA ARG A 112 17.61 20.15 -0.50
C ARG A 112 17.35 18.72 -0.93
N ASP A 113 18.19 17.81 -0.46
CA ASP A 113 17.98 16.37 -0.57
C ASP A 113 16.85 15.93 0.37
N LEU A 114 16.24 14.79 0.08
CA LEU A 114 15.22 14.17 0.93
C LEU A 114 15.75 12.87 1.52
N PHE A 115 15.71 12.73 2.83
CA PHE A 115 16.10 11.54 3.57
C PHE A 115 14.86 10.76 3.99
N LEU A 116 14.79 9.48 3.60
CA LEU A 116 13.70 8.56 3.92
C LEU A 116 14.21 7.47 4.86
N CYS A 117 13.51 7.25 5.96
CA CYS A 117 13.72 6.11 6.84
C CYS A 117 12.53 5.16 6.78
N GLY A 118 12.77 3.94 6.30
CA GLY A 118 11.83 2.84 6.48
C GLY A 118 12.14 2.07 7.74
N ALA A 119 11.22 2.01 8.70
CA ALA A 119 11.47 1.37 10.00
C ALA A 119 10.50 0.22 10.31
N TYR A 120 11.04 -0.83 10.93
CA TYR A 120 10.32 -1.85 11.66
C TYR A 120 10.90 -1.92 13.07
N ILE A 121 10.19 -1.40 14.06
CA ILE A 121 10.58 -1.52 15.46
C ILE A 121 9.84 -2.72 16.06
N PRO A 122 10.55 -3.75 16.55
CA PRO A 122 9.92 -4.93 17.14
C PRO A 122 9.04 -4.54 18.36
N PRO A 123 8.00 -5.29 18.70
CA PRO A 123 7.25 -5.05 19.94
C PRO A 123 8.14 -5.11 21.19
N GLU A 124 7.82 -4.37 22.24
CA GLU A 124 8.61 -4.27 23.49
C GLU A 124 8.92 -5.64 24.15
N LYS A 125 8.01 -6.61 23.97
CA LYS A 125 8.15 -7.98 24.51
C LYS A 125 8.90 -8.94 23.58
N SER A 126 9.39 -8.45 22.45
CA SER A 126 10.13 -9.25 21.48
C SER A 126 11.53 -9.58 21.99
N SER A 127 12.00 -10.80 21.75
CA SER A 127 13.34 -11.25 22.18
C SER A 127 14.49 -10.52 21.48
N TYR A 128 14.22 -9.82 20.38
CA TYR A 128 15.21 -9.08 19.60
C TYR A 128 14.98 -7.56 19.63
N PHE A 129 14.07 -7.08 20.49
CA PHE A 129 13.90 -5.65 20.77
C PHE A 129 15.14 -5.11 21.49
N ASP A 130 15.68 -4.01 20.99
CA ASP A 130 16.79 -3.29 21.60
C ASP A 130 16.25 -1.99 22.21
N GLN A 131 16.53 -1.75 23.50
CA GLN A 131 16.04 -0.56 24.19
C GLN A 131 16.65 0.74 23.63
N LYS A 132 17.83 0.68 23.01
CA LYS A 132 18.52 1.85 22.45
C LYS A 132 17.98 2.30 21.10
N ILE A 133 17.09 1.53 20.48
CA ILE A 133 16.66 1.75 19.09
C ILE A 133 16.01 3.12 18.87
N PHE A 134 15.28 3.65 19.87
CA PHE A 134 14.66 4.96 19.76
C PHE A 134 15.69 6.09 19.91
N ASP A 135 16.70 5.92 20.78
CA ASP A 135 17.80 6.87 20.93
C ASP A 135 18.66 6.93 19.65
N GLU A 136 18.95 5.76 19.06
CA GLU A 136 19.65 5.66 17.76
C GLU A 136 18.85 6.34 16.65
N LEU A 137 17.56 6.03 16.53
CA LEU A 137 16.68 6.65 15.55
C LEU A 137 16.58 8.17 15.72
N GLU A 138 16.53 8.67 16.97
CA GLU A 138 16.50 10.10 17.25
C GLU A 138 17.80 10.79 16.79
N ASN A 139 18.96 10.20 17.10
CA ASN A 139 20.25 10.70 16.64
C ASN A 139 20.35 10.74 15.11
N ASP A 140 19.85 9.71 14.43
CA ASP A 140 19.79 9.68 12.96
C ASP A 140 18.92 10.80 12.42
N VAL A 141 17.72 10.99 13.00
CA VAL A 141 16.80 12.06 12.62
C VAL A 141 17.47 13.42 12.75
N ILE A 142 18.14 13.70 13.87
CA ILE A 142 18.88 14.95 14.10
C ILE A 142 19.97 15.14 13.02
N ASN A 143 20.74 14.09 12.75
CA ASN A 143 21.80 14.12 11.75
C ASN A 143 21.27 14.38 10.34
N PHE A 144 20.19 13.72 9.92
CA PHE A 144 19.64 13.86 8.56
C PHE A 144 18.84 15.15 8.37
N LEU A 145 18.13 15.63 9.40
CA LEU A 145 17.49 16.96 9.37
C LEU A 145 18.50 18.09 9.14
N SER A 146 19.74 17.93 9.61
CA SER A 146 20.81 18.92 9.35
C SER A 146 21.26 18.96 7.88
N LYS A 147 20.94 17.93 7.09
CA LYS A 147 21.40 17.74 5.70
C LYS A 147 20.29 17.97 4.68
N GLY A 148 19.03 17.76 5.05
CA GLY A 148 17.90 17.88 4.14
C GLY A 148 16.57 17.63 4.82
N ASN A 149 15.52 17.54 4.01
CA ASN A 149 14.19 17.19 4.49
C ASN A 149 14.13 15.72 4.87
N THR A 150 13.27 15.35 5.83
CA THR A 150 13.28 14.00 6.43
C THR A 150 11.87 13.44 6.55
N ILE A 151 11.70 12.17 6.17
CA ILE A 151 10.46 11.40 6.33
C ILE A 151 10.77 10.05 6.97
N LEU A 152 10.05 9.72 8.04
CA LEU A 152 10.01 8.39 8.65
C LEU A 152 8.73 7.67 8.23
N LEU A 153 8.84 6.40 7.84
CA LEU A 153 7.71 5.57 7.44
C LEU A 153 7.93 4.16 7.97
N GLY A 154 6.95 3.57 8.62
CA GLY A 154 7.19 2.24 9.17
C GLY A 154 6.14 1.75 10.13
N ASP A 155 6.36 0.53 10.61
CA ASP A 155 5.69 -0.05 11.76
C ASP A 155 6.57 0.15 12.99
N PHE A 156 6.16 1.06 13.86
CA PHE A 156 6.91 1.42 15.06
C PHE A 156 6.48 0.59 16.27
N ASN A 157 5.44 -0.25 16.12
CA ASN A 157 4.73 -0.89 17.23
C ASN A 157 4.36 0.08 18.38
N GLY A 158 4.27 1.38 18.07
CA GLY A 158 3.97 2.46 19.00
C GLY A 158 2.52 2.87 18.89
N ARG A 159 1.80 2.93 20.00
CA ARG A 159 0.42 3.44 20.05
C ARG A 159 0.49 4.82 20.66
N THR A 160 0.21 5.85 19.87
CA THR A 160 0.36 7.25 20.32
C THR A 160 -0.90 7.85 20.92
N SER A 161 -2.04 7.16 20.84
CA SER A 161 -3.36 7.77 21.07
C SER A 161 -3.50 9.08 20.26
N THR A 162 -4.11 10.10 20.85
CA THR A 162 -4.21 11.49 20.38
C THR A 162 -3.16 12.41 21.00
N LEU A 163 -2.02 11.87 21.48
CA LEU A 163 -0.96 12.72 22.05
C LEU A 163 -0.43 13.71 21.00
N ASN A 164 -0.20 14.94 21.45
CA ASN A 164 0.42 15.97 20.63
C ASN A 164 1.87 15.60 20.35
N ASP A 165 2.24 15.69 19.08
CA ASP A 165 3.57 15.47 18.51
C ASP A 165 4.39 16.76 18.43
N PHE A 166 3.90 17.84 19.04
CA PHE A 166 4.53 19.16 19.12
C PHE A 166 4.42 19.70 20.55
N VAL A 167 5.25 20.69 20.88
CA VAL A 167 5.22 21.38 22.18
C VAL A 167 4.11 22.43 22.14
N SER A 168 3.15 22.39 23.08
CA SER A 168 2.10 23.41 23.17
C SER A 168 2.67 24.72 23.71
N LYS A 169 2.26 25.84 23.12
CA LYS A 169 2.68 27.19 23.53
C LYS A 169 2.01 27.68 24.83
N ASP A 170 1.15 26.88 25.45
CA ASP A 170 0.33 27.26 26.61
C ASP A 170 1.14 27.61 27.88
N GLY A 171 2.48 27.50 27.85
CA GLY A 171 3.39 27.97 28.90
C GLY A 171 4.03 29.35 28.66
N ASN A 172 3.93 29.92 27.46
CA ASN A 172 4.57 31.19 27.10
C ASN A 172 3.55 32.34 27.05
N ASN A 173 2.97 32.69 28.20
CA ASN A 173 2.17 33.92 28.38
C ASN A 173 3.02 35.22 28.32
N TYR A 174 4.31 35.15 27.94
CA TYR A 174 5.24 36.28 27.96
C TYR A 174 5.62 36.84 26.59
N THR A 175 5.14 36.23 25.49
CA THR A 175 5.36 36.77 24.13
C THR A 175 4.03 36.85 23.40
N ASN A 176 3.42 38.04 23.42
CA ASN A 176 2.26 38.42 22.60
C ASN A 176 2.64 38.48 21.12
N ASP A 177 3.02 37.36 20.50
CA ASP A 177 3.18 37.29 19.06
C ASP A 177 1.91 36.67 18.44
N LEU A 178 0.91 37.53 18.23
CA LEU A 178 -0.40 37.23 17.66
C LEU A 178 -0.34 36.85 16.15
N SER A 179 0.85 36.54 15.62
CA SER A 179 1.09 36.27 14.21
C SER A 179 1.22 34.77 13.85
N ASP A 180 1.40 33.88 14.84
CA ASP A 180 1.89 32.51 14.60
C ASP A 180 0.88 31.37 14.84
N ASP A 181 -0.38 31.70 15.10
CA ASP A 181 -1.45 30.69 15.30
C ASP A 181 -1.81 29.94 14.00
N SER A 182 -1.33 30.43 12.85
CA SER A 182 -1.62 29.86 11.53
C SER A 182 -0.68 28.72 11.10
N LEU A 183 0.44 28.52 11.80
CA LEU A 183 1.46 27.51 11.47
C LEU A 183 1.41 26.26 12.37
N GLN A 184 0.59 26.28 13.43
CA GLN A 184 0.43 25.13 14.30
C GLN A 184 -0.40 24.03 13.62
N PRO A 185 0.13 22.80 13.50
CA PRO A 185 -0.61 21.74 12.83
C PRO A 185 -1.82 21.32 13.66
N LYS A 186 -2.96 21.11 13.00
CA LYS A 186 -4.25 20.73 13.65
C LYS A 186 -4.12 19.46 14.48
N ASN A 187 -4.65 19.40 15.69
CA ASN A 187 -4.60 18.17 16.52
C ASN A 187 -5.01 16.90 15.76
N ARG A 188 -4.34 15.78 16.06
CA ARG A 188 -4.62 14.48 15.42
C ARG A 188 -5.86 13.85 16.04
N LEU A 189 -6.71 13.28 15.20
CA LEU A 189 -7.70 12.29 15.59
C LEU A 189 -7.10 10.89 15.50
N ASN A 190 -7.62 9.95 16.29
CA ASN A 190 -7.18 8.56 16.23
C ASN A 190 -8.32 7.66 16.72
N PHE A 191 -8.62 6.58 15.98
CA PHE A 191 -9.54 5.55 16.47
C PHE A 191 -8.92 4.70 17.58
N ASP A 192 -7.58 4.61 17.61
CA ASP A 192 -6.86 3.96 18.68
C ASP A 192 -6.54 4.98 19.78
N ASN A 193 -7.26 4.91 20.90
CA ASN A 193 -7.08 5.79 22.05
C ASN A 193 -6.06 5.27 23.08
N THR A 194 -5.43 4.13 22.82
CA THR A 194 -4.45 3.56 23.75
C THR A 194 -3.06 4.15 23.52
N LYS A 195 -2.26 4.23 24.59
CA LYS A 195 -0.84 4.58 24.53
C LYS A 195 0.05 3.46 25.06
N ASN A 196 1.26 3.32 24.53
CA ASN A 196 2.29 2.43 25.05
C ASN A 196 3.66 3.13 25.09
N ASN A 197 4.68 2.47 25.65
CA ASN A 197 6.03 3.03 25.80
C ASN A 197 6.64 3.46 24.46
N HIS A 198 6.52 2.65 23.41
CA HIS A 198 7.00 2.98 22.07
C HIS A 198 6.30 4.22 21.50
N GLY A 199 4.99 4.36 21.72
CA GLY A 199 4.24 5.54 21.29
C GLY A 199 4.67 6.80 22.05
N LEU A 200 5.06 6.69 23.33
CA LEU A 200 5.61 7.81 24.09
C LEU A 200 6.99 8.23 23.55
N GLN A 201 7.88 7.25 23.30
CA GLN A 201 9.20 7.50 22.71
C GLN A 201 9.07 8.17 21.34
N LEU A 202 8.19 7.66 20.48
CA LEU A 202 7.93 8.24 19.15
C LEU A 202 7.43 9.69 19.22
N ILE A 203 6.56 10.00 20.19
CA ILE A 203 6.08 11.37 20.44
C ILE A 203 7.21 12.28 20.94
N ASN A 204 8.13 11.77 21.77
CA ASN A 204 9.29 12.54 22.22
C ASN A 204 10.23 12.87 21.06
N ILE A 205 10.55 11.90 20.20
CA ILE A 205 11.32 12.15 18.97
C ILE A 205 10.65 13.25 18.15
N CYS A 206 9.33 13.18 17.93
CA CYS A 206 8.62 14.21 17.17
C CYS A 206 8.75 15.61 17.80
N LYS A 207 8.62 15.72 19.11
CA LYS A 207 8.75 17.00 19.82
C LYS A 207 10.18 17.55 19.80
N ASN A 208 11.16 16.69 20.01
CA ASN A 208 12.57 17.08 20.10
C ASN A 208 13.15 17.48 18.74
N THR A 209 12.63 16.90 17.66
CA THR A 209 13.15 17.08 16.29
C THR A 209 12.22 17.89 15.38
N ASP A 210 11.14 18.44 15.94
CA ASP A 210 10.09 19.16 15.22
C ASP A 210 9.42 18.39 14.06
N MET A 211 9.44 17.07 14.14
CA MET A 211 8.78 16.18 13.18
C MET A 211 7.28 16.07 13.48
N ARG A 212 6.47 15.76 12.46
CA ARG A 212 5.00 15.72 12.52
C ARG A 212 4.43 14.43 11.97
N ILE A 213 3.55 13.80 12.73
CA ILE A 213 2.81 12.60 12.32
C ILE A 213 1.67 13.01 11.37
N LEU A 214 1.59 12.36 10.20
CA LEU A 214 0.55 12.62 9.20
C LEU A 214 -0.81 12.00 9.57
N ASN A 215 -0.80 10.83 10.22
CA ASN A 215 -1.99 10.06 10.56
C ASN A 215 -2.97 10.90 11.39
N GLY A 216 -4.24 10.89 10.99
CA GLY A 216 -5.30 11.51 11.78
C GLY A 216 -5.47 13.02 11.68
N ARG A 217 -4.68 13.72 10.86
CA ARG A 217 -4.81 15.18 10.66
C ARG A 217 -4.74 15.62 9.19
N THR A 218 -4.26 14.73 8.33
CA THR A 218 -3.97 15.03 6.93
C THR A 218 -5.16 14.71 6.02
N LYS A 219 -5.31 15.46 4.92
CA LYS A 219 -6.35 15.21 3.92
C LYS A 219 -6.29 13.75 3.43
N GLY A 220 -7.39 13.03 3.51
CA GLY A 220 -7.46 11.60 3.19
C GLY A 220 -7.52 10.68 4.41
N ASP A 221 -7.08 11.14 5.58
CA ASP A 221 -7.19 10.45 6.86
C ASP A 221 -7.39 11.43 8.03
N SER A 222 -8.46 12.23 7.96
CA SER A 222 -8.76 13.20 9.01
C SER A 222 -9.31 12.58 10.29
N LEU A 223 -9.61 11.28 10.31
CA LEU A 223 -10.22 10.58 11.46
C LEU A 223 -9.22 9.67 12.20
N GLY A 224 -8.03 9.44 11.63
CA GLY A 224 -6.99 8.61 12.22
C GLY A 224 -7.35 7.14 12.16
N ARG A 225 -7.50 6.62 10.94
CA ARG A 225 -7.87 5.23 10.68
C ARG A 225 -6.83 4.27 11.28
N PRO A 226 -7.28 3.15 11.87
CA PRO A 226 -6.34 2.13 12.36
C PRO A 226 -5.55 1.53 11.20
N THR A 227 -4.29 1.21 11.47
CA THR A 227 -3.39 0.60 10.48
C THR A 227 -3.25 -0.91 10.70
N PHE A 228 -3.50 -1.41 11.92
CA PHE A 228 -3.46 -2.82 12.25
C PHE A 228 -4.86 -3.38 12.59
N HIS A 229 -5.09 -4.63 12.19
CA HIS A 229 -6.40 -5.27 12.23
C HIS A 229 -6.34 -6.73 12.74
N GLY A 230 -6.12 -6.89 14.03
CA GLY A 230 -6.11 -8.20 14.70
C GLY A 230 -7.49 -8.76 15.05
N ASN A 231 -7.53 -10.05 15.39
CA ASN A 231 -8.73 -10.73 15.90
C ASN A 231 -9.21 -10.15 17.24
N ASN A 232 -8.30 -9.59 18.03
CA ASN A 232 -8.58 -9.08 19.38
C ASN A 232 -8.81 -7.55 19.42
N GLY A 233 -8.60 -6.86 18.30
CA GLY A 233 -8.79 -5.42 18.26
C GLY A 233 -8.13 -4.77 17.04
N ILE A 234 -8.09 -3.45 17.08
CA ILE A 234 -7.46 -2.60 16.08
C ILE A 234 -6.44 -1.71 16.80
N SER A 235 -5.41 -1.30 16.08
CA SER A 235 -4.45 -0.31 16.59
C SER A 235 -3.90 0.55 15.46
N THR A 236 -3.32 1.68 15.83
CA THR A 236 -2.55 2.54 14.95
C THR A 236 -1.09 2.39 15.37
N VAL A 237 -0.30 1.71 14.55
CA VAL A 237 1.13 1.38 14.81
C VAL A 237 2.04 1.70 13.63
N ASP A 238 1.45 1.85 12.44
CA ASP A 238 2.15 2.27 11.23
C ASP A 238 1.98 3.78 11.05
N TYR A 239 3.10 4.49 10.87
CA TYR A 239 3.11 5.95 10.78
C TYR A 239 3.87 6.44 9.55
N ILE A 240 3.44 7.58 9.02
CA ILE A 240 4.29 8.46 8.23
C ILE A 240 4.48 9.74 9.03
N ILE A 241 5.74 10.13 9.21
CA ILE A 241 6.17 11.28 10.01
C ILE A 241 7.14 12.10 9.16
N CYS A 242 7.00 13.41 9.11
CA CYS A 242 7.90 14.25 8.31
C CYS A 242 8.24 15.56 9.00
N ASP A 243 9.29 16.23 8.54
CA ASP A 243 9.63 17.58 9.00
C ASP A 243 8.56 18.61 8.60
N GLN A 244 8.62 19.78 9.23
CA GLN A 244 7.64 20.85 9.06
C GLN A 244 7.57 21.39 7.61
N GLU A 245 8.70 21.47 6.90
CA GLU A 245 8.73 21.95 5.50
C GLU A 245 8.10 20.90 4.58
N THR A 246 8.43 19.62 4.76
CA THR A 246 7.79 18.52 4.05
C THR A 246 6.29 18.45 4.33
N PHE A 247 5.87 18.68 5.58
CA PHE A 247 4.47 18.61 5.99
C PHE A 247 3.58 19.58 5.20
N GLN A 248 4.07 20.78 4.89
CA GLN A 248 3.34 21.79 4.10
C GLN A 248 3.11 21.35 2.65
N ASN A 249 3.97 20.48 2.13
CA ASN A 249 3.92 19.96 0.78
C ASN A 249 3.11 18.66 0.65
N VAL A 250 2.60 18.11 1.75
CA VAL A 250 1.76 16.91 1.74
C VAL A 250 0.37 17.24 1.16
N ASN A 251 0.01 16.57 0.08
CA ASN A 251 -1.31 16.69 -0.55
C ASN A 251 -2.36 15.81 0.10
N TYR A 252 -2.01 14.53 0.27
CA TYR A 252 -2.91 13.51 0.78
C TYR A 252 -2.11 12.47 1.55
N PHE A 253 -2.72 11.96 2.62
CA PHE A 253 -2.29 10.75 3.31
C PHE A 253 -3.49 9.81 3.45
N VAL A 254 -3.30 8.53 3.14
CA VAL A 254 -4.38 7.55 3.09
C VAL A 254 -3.93 6.25 3.74
N VAL A 255 -4.72 5.78 4.70
CA VAL A 255 -4.72 4.39 5.16
C VAL A 255 -5.61 3.57 4.23
N LYS A 256 -5.07 2.54 3.57
CA LYS A 256 -5.86 1.68 2.67
C LYS A 256 -6.78 0.74 3.48
N PRO A 257 -7.86 0.22 2.89
CA PRO A 257 -8.63 -0.84 3.52
C PRO A 257 -7.78 -2.09 3.78
N PRO A 258 -8.07 -2.85 4.86
CA PRO A 258 -7.38 -4.11 5.11
C PRO A 258 -7.60 -5.10 3.96
N THR A 259 -6.62 -5.97 3.76
CA THR A 259 -6.67 -6.98 2.70
C THR A 259 -6.41 -8.36 3.28
N TYR A 260 -6.56 -9.42 2.48
CA TYR A 260 -6.21 -10.77 2.90
C TYR A 260 -4.69 -11.03 2.95
N LEU A 261 -3.88 -10.08 2.49
CA LEU A 261 -2.43 -10.21 2.30
C LEU A 261 -1.64 -9.93 3.58
N SER A 262 -2.18 -9.10 4.47
CA SER A 262 -1.60 -8.73 5.76
C SER A 262 -2.70 -8.27 6.72
N ASP A 263 -2.46 -8.41 8.02
CA ASP A 263 -3.26 -7.79 9.08
C ASP A 263 -2.99 -6.29 9.23
N ASN A 264 -1.89 -5.77 8.67
CA ASN A 264 -1.65 -4.35 8.51
C ASN A 264 -2.17 -3.82 7.17
N SER A 265 -2.67 -2.59 7.21
CA SER A 265 -3.11 -1.79 6.08
C SER A 265 -1.94 -0.97 5.55
N GLN A 266 -1.75 -0.99 4.23
CA GLN A 266 -0.81 -0.10 3.56
C GLN A 266 -1.17 1.37 3.84
N ILE A 267 -0.18 2.19 4.16
CA ILE A 267 -0.34 3.65 4.25
C ILE A 267 0.47 4.34 3.14
N VAL A 268 -0.08 5.43 2.59
CA VAL A 268 0.51 6.13 1.44
C VAL A 268 0.34 7.64 1.62
N THR A 269 1.39 8.41 1.36
CA THR A 269 1.35 9.86 1.24
C THR A 269 1.75 10.31 -0.16
N TRP A 270 1.24 11.46 -0.60
CA TRP A 270 1.62 12.14 -1.84
C TRP A 270 2.11 13.54 -1.50
N ILE A 271 3.30 13.87 -2.00
CA ILE A 271 3.97 15.16 -1.73
C ILE A 271 4.14 15.88 -3.06
N ASP A 272 3.77 17.17 -3.10
CA ASP A 272 4.04 18.05 -4.24
C ASP A 272 5.45 18.60 -4.16
N LEU A 273 6.12 18.66 -5.30
CA LEU A 273 7.51 19.11 -5.39
C LEU A 273 7.64 20.60 -5.79
N GLU A 274 6.56 21.22 -6.29
CA GLU A 274 6.59 22.57 -6.89
C GLU A 274 5.97 23.67 -6.01
N LYS A 275 5.41 23.35 -4.84
CA LYS A 275 4.71 24.34 -3.99
C LYS A 275 5.63 25.40 -3.38
N THR A 276 6.93 25.17 -3.36
CA THR A 276 7.87 25.96 -2.55
C THR A 276 8.21 27.36 -3.12
N LEU A 277 7.75 27.74 -4.31
CA LEU A 277 8.15 29.02 -4.95
C LEU A 277 7.03 29.99 -5.33
N LEU A 278 5.75 29.59 -5.35
CA LEU A 278 4.67 30.45 -5.87
C LEU A 278 3.67 30.96 -4.83
N ASP A 279 3.66 30.39 -3.62
CA ASP A 279 2.67 30.76 -2.59
C ASP A 279 3.17 31.82 -1.59
N SER A 280 4.46 32.17 -1.58
CA SER A 280 5.00 33.24 -0.72
C SER A 280 4.48 34.64 -1.07
N GLU A 281 3.98 34.85 -2.28
CA GLU A 281 3.51 36.19 -2.72
C GLU A 281 2.02 36.28 -3.07
N LYS A 282 1.25 35.19 -3.17
CA LYS A 282 -0.11 35.28 -3.75
C LYS A 282 -1.32 34.74 -3.01
N ASN A 283 -1.24 34.02 -1.88
CA ASN A 283 -2.47 33.59 -1.20
C ASN A 283 -2.38 33.57 0.34
N ARG A 284 -2.56 34.74 0.96
CA ARG A 284 -2.95 34.84 2.39
C ARG A 284 -4.44 34.61 2.65
N SER A 285 -5.24 34.34 1.62
CA SER A 285 -6.63 33.89 1.78
C SER A 285 -6.68 32.36 1.75
N LYS A 286 -6.93 31.76 2.92
CA LYS A 286 -7.31 30.34 3.05
C LYS A 286 -8.39 30.02 2.00
N PRO A 287 -8.28 28.93 1.21
CA PRO A 287 -9.44 28.43 0.53
C PRO A 287 -10.40 27.94 1.61
N GLU A 288 -11.54 28.59 1.74
CA GLU A 288 -12.67 28.08 2.49
C GLU A 288 -12.88 26.61 2.09
N GLN A 289 -13.11 25.77 3.09
CA GLN A 289 -13.43 24.36 2.90
C GLN A 289 -14.75 24.28 2.13
N THR A 290 -14.67 24.30 0.80
CA THR A 290 -15.83 24.06 -0.04
C THR A 290 -16.31 22.65 0.26
N PRO A 291 -17.59 22.48 0.67
CA PRO A 291 -18.17 21.16 0.83
C PRO A 291 -17.90 20.34 -0.43
N LEU A 292 -17.48 19.08 -0.27
CA LEU A 292 -17.36 18.15 -1.38
C LEU A 292 -18.75 17.94 -2.00
N HIS A 293 -19.10 18.78 -2.96
CA HIS A 293 -20.35 18.63 -3.72
C HIS A 293 -20.27 17.35 -4.54
N LYS A 294 -21.38 16.60 -4.59
CA LYS A 294 -21.54 15.53 -5.58
C LYS A 294 -21.21 16.10 -6.95
N LEU A 295 -20.24 15.51 -7.63
CA LEU A 295 -19.97 15.78 -9.04
C LEU A 295 -21.30 15.74 -9.80
N GLN A 296 -21.71 16.88 -10.34
CA GLN A 296 -22.93 16.98 -11.11
C GLN A 296 -22.85 16.07 -12.35
N LEU A 297 -24.01 15.76 -12.93
CA LEU A 297 -24.11 14.97 -14.15
C LEU A 297 -23.17 15.53 -15.23
N GLN A 298 -22.16 14.73 -15.61
CA GLN A 298 -21.24 15.13 -16.68
C GLN A 298 -21.94 14.91 -18.02
N PHE A 299 -22.00 15.96 -18.84
CA PHE A 299 -22.47 15.90 -20.21
C PHE A 299 -21.30 15.61 -21.15
N ASP A 300 -21.57 14.83 -22.20
CA ASP A 300 -20.60 14.48 -23.23
C ASP A 300 -20.63 15.50 -24.37
N TRP A 301 -19.48 16.13 -24.62
CA TRP A 301 -19.31 17.13 -25.68
C TRP A 301 -18.73 16.44 -26.93
N SER A 302 -19.63 16.00 -27.80
CA SER A 302 -19.33 15.50 -29.14
C SER A 302 -19.29 16.61 -30.18
N GLU A 303 -18.87 16.29 -31.39
CA GLU A 303 -18.71 17.23 -32.52
C GLU A 303 -19.96 18.12 -32.77
N ASN A 304 -21.17 17.54 -32.65
CA ASN A 304 -22.44 18.27 -32.83
C ASN A 304 -23.00 18.90 -31.54
N SER A 305 -22.42 18.63 -30.37
CA SER A 305 -22.93 19.10 -29.07
C SER A 305 -23.03 20.62 -29.00
N LYS A 306 -22.05 21.35 -29.54
CA LYS A 306 -22.06 22.82 -29.59
C LYS A 306 -23.23 23.37 -30.41
N ARG A 307 -23.49 22.78 -31.57
CA ARG A 307 -24.60 23.19 -32.45
C ARG A 307 -25.94 22.91 -31.80
N ASN A 308 -26.12 21.70 -31.26
CA ASN A 308 -27.37 21.28 -30.63
C ASN A 308 -27.68 22.12 -29.39
N PHE A 309 -26.68 22.35 -28.53
CA PHE A 309 -26.85 23.18 -27.34
C PHE A 309 -27.23 24.62 -27.70
N ARG A 310 -26.57 25.22 -28.70
CA ARG A 310 -26.92 26.55 -29.22
C ARG A 310 -28.35 26.61 -29.78
N GLN A 311 -28.77 25.59 -30.54
CA GLN A 311 -30.13 25.54 -31.07
C GLN A 311 -31.16 25.38 -29.95
N THR A 312 -30.88 24.57 -28.93
CA THR A 312 -31.76 24.42 -27.76
C THR A 312 -31.84 25.69 -26.93
N LEU A 313 -30.74 26.44 -26.75
CA LEU A 313 -30.79 27.75 -26.09
C LEU A 313 -31.72 28.73 -26.82
N LYS A 314 -31.77 28.67 -28.15
CA LYS A 314 -32.68 29.48 -28.99
C LYS A 314 -34.11 28.93 -29.05
N SER A 315 -34.41 27.81 -28.42
CA SER A 315 -35.76 27.24 -28.45
C SER A 315 -36.75 28.14 -27.68
N PRO A 316 -38.01 28.25 -28.12
CA PRO A 316 -39.01 29.11 -27.48
C PRO A 316 -39.17 28.84 -25.98
N GLU A 317 -39.04 27.57 -25.56
CA GLU A 317 -39.13 27.19 -24.16
C GLU A 317 -37.99 27.75 -23.30
N ILE A 318 -36.74 27.68 -23.78
CA ILE A 318 -35.59 28.20 -23.04
C ILE A 318 -35.58 29.73 -23.06
N GLN A 319 -35.94 30.35 -24.19
CA GLN A 319 -36.10 31.80 -24.28
C GLN A 319 -37.15 32.29 -23.29
N ARG A 320 -38.32 31.65 -23.19
CA ARG A 320 -39.34 31.99 -22.18
C ARG A 320 -38.82 31.92 -20.74
N LYS A 321 -37.96 30.94 -20.43
CA LYS A 321 -37.33 30.82 -19.11
C LYS A 321 -36.31 31.94 -18.86
N LEU A 322 -35.56 32.33 -19.88
CA LEU A 322 -34.62 33.45 -19.80
C LEU A 322 -35.36 34.78 -19.64
N ASP A 323 -36.45 34.99 -20.38
CA ASP A 323 -37.29 36.18 -20.26
C ASP A 323 -37.90 36.29 -18.85
N GLN A 324 -38.39 35.17 -18.31
CA GLN A 324 -38.88 35.10 -16.94
C GLN A 324 -37.78 35.43 -15.93
N PHE A 325 -36.58 34.88 -16.11
CA PHE A 325 -35.43 35.17 -15.25
C PHE A 325 -35.01 36.65 -15.30
N LEU A 326 -35.06 37.28 -16.47
CA LEU A 326 -34.74 38.71 -16.63
C LEU A 326 -35.80 39.63 -16.01
N GLN A 327 -37.03 39.14 -15.85
CA GLN A 327 -38.13 39.86 -15.20
C GLN A 327 -38.18 39.61 -13.68
N SER A 328 -37.49 38.57 -13.19
CA SER A 328 -37.39 38.26 -11.76
C SER A 328 -36.58 39.33 -11.02
N THR A 329 -37.12 39.82 -9.91
CA THR A 329 -36.39 40.69 -8.97
C THR A 329 -35.80 39.86 -7.85
N PHE A 330 -34.50 39.96 -7.64
CA PHE A 330 -33.79 39.29 -6.54
C PHE A 330 -33.41 40.33 -5.47
N THR A 331 -33.42 39.92 -4.21
CA THR A 331 -32.95 40.77 -3.11
C THR A 331 -31.45 41.01 -3.22
N ASN A 332 -30.98 42.20 -2.82
CA ASN A 332 -29.55 42.54 -2.84
C ASN A 332 -28.85 42.06 -1.56
N ASP A 333 -29.01 40.77 -1.25
CA ASP A 333 -28.40 40.08 -0.12
C ASP A 333 -27.85 38.71 -0.59
N GLU A 334 -27.10 38.04 0.28
CA GLU A 334 -26.50 36.74 -0.02
C GLU A 334 -27.55 35.70 -0.50
N LYS A 335 -28.75 35.76 0.07
CA LYS A 335 -29.85 34.88 -0.30
C LYS A 335 -30.33 35.14 -1.72
N GLY A 336 -30.57 36.39 -2.09
CA GLY A 336 -31.01 36.76 -3.44
C GLY A 336 -29.95 36.46 -4.51
N VAL A 337 -28.67 36.64 -4.19
CA VAL A 337 -27.56 36.22 -5.08
C VAL A 337 -27.58 34.71 -5.31
N ASN A 338 -27.72 33.92 -4.25
CA ASN A 338 -27.77 32.46 -4.35
C ASN A 338 -29.00 31.95 -5.13
N GLU A 339 -30.16 32.60 -4.95
CA GLU A 339 -31.38 32.30 -5.69
C GLU A 339 -31.22 32.62 -7.18
N CYS A 340 -30.66 33.78 -7.52
CA CYS A 340 -30.36 34.20 -8.89
C CYS A 340 -29.43 33.20 -9.60
N VAL A 341 -28.32 32.82 -8.95
CA VAL A 341 -27.36 31.84 -9.49
C VAL A 341 -28.03 30.48 -9.70
N THR A 342 -28.84 30.03 -8.73
CA THR A 342 -29.54 28.75 -8.79
C THR A 342 -30.54 28.72 -9.94
N GLU A 343 -31.32 29.78 -10.12
CA GLU A 343 -32.31 29.88 -11.20
C GLU A 343 -31.65 29.89 -12.57
N PHE A 344 -30.59 30.69 -12.76
CA PHE A 344 -29.82 30.69 -14.00
C PHE A 344 -29.18 29.33 -14.29
N GLN A 345 -28.56 28.70 -13.28
CA GLN A 345 -27.97 27.37 -13.40
C GLN A 345 -29.01 26.33 -13.83
N ASN A 346 -30.24 26.40 -13.33
CA ASN A 346 -31.32 25.50 -13.71
C ASN A 346 -31.69 25.64 -15.19
N ILE A 347 -31.72 26.87 -15.73
CA ILE A 347 -32.02 27.13 -17.15
C ILE A 347 -30.95 26.50 -18.05
N ILE A 348 -29.67 26.77 -17.75
CA ILE A 348 -28.54 26.24 -18.52
C ILE A 348 -28.47 24.71 -18.41
N THR A 349 -28.71 24.16 -17.22
CA THR A 349 -28.75 22.70 -16.99
C THR A 349 -29.91 22.05 -17.74
N HIS A 350 -31.07 22.71 -17.83
CA HIS A 350 -32.21 22.21 -18.60
C HIS A 350 -31.91 22.16 -20.10
N ALA A 351 -31.30 23.22 -20.65
CA ALA A 351 -30.83 23.23 -22.03
C ALA A 351 -29.81 22.12 -22.30
N ALA A 352 -28.89 21.87 -21.35
CA ALA A 352 -27.88 20.82 -21.46
C ALA A 352 -28.50 19.43 -21.45
N LYS A 353 -29.45 19.15 -20.54
CA LYS A 353 -30.18 17.88 -20.47
C LYS A 353 -30.96 17.57 -21.75
N LYS A 354 -31.49 18.60 -22.44
CA LYS A 354 -32.23 18.43 -23.69
C LYS A 354 -31.35 18.16 -24.91
N SER A 355 -30.13 18.70 -24.94
CA SER A 355 -29.30 18.71 -26.15
C SER A 355 -28.05 17.83 -26.09
N LEU A 356 -27.61 17.46 -24.88
CA LEU A 356 -26.35 16.74 -24.66
C LEU A 356 -26.60 15.34 -24.10
N LYS A 357 -25.74 14.39 -24.51
CA LYS A 357 -25.76 13.03 -23.96
C LYS A 357 -25.19 13.07 -22.54
N ILE A 358 -25.91 12.49 -21.58
CA ILE A 358 -25.39 12.29 -20.23
C ILE A 358 -24.35 11.18 -20.28
N ARG A 359 -23.15 11.44 -19.73
CA ARG A 359 -22.07 10.46 -19.65
C ARG A 359 -22.53 9.29 -18.79
N LYS A 360 -22.86 8.16 -19.44
CA LYS A 360 -23.20 6.92 -18.74
C LYS A 360 -21.99 6.50 -17.91
N LYS A 361 -22.18 6.22 -16.61
CA LYS A 361 -21.15 5.56 -15.79
C LYS A 361 -20.76 4.29 -16.54
N LYS A 362 -19.46 4.11 -16.85
CA LYS A 362 -18.96 2.88 -17.47
C LYS A 362 -19.50 1.71 -16.66
N THR A 363 -20.35 0.87 -17.28
CA THR A 363 -20.75 -0.41 -16.70
C THR A 363 -19.48 -1.19 -16.41
N ARG A 364 -19.44 -1.85 -15.25
CA ARG A 364 -18.27 -2.62 -14.77
C ARG A 364 -17.73 -3.47 -15.93
N ARG A 365 -16.45 -3.27 -16.30
CA ARG A 365 -15.76 -4.16 -17.24
C ARG A 365 -15.97 -5.60 -16.75
N LYS A 366 -16.26 -6.54 -17.68
CA LYS A 366 -16.21 -7.98 -17.39
C LYS A 366 -14.90 -8.24 -16.63
N ILE A 367 -15.00 -8.97 -15.52
CA ILE A 367 -13.83 -9.39 -14.76
C ILE A 367 -13.03 -10.28 -15.72
N ASN A 368 -11.96 -9.75 -16.30
CA ASN A 368 -11.04 -10.55 -17.10
C ASN A 368 -10.47 -11.66 -16.19
N ASN A 369 -10.25 -12.86 -16.74
CA ASN A 369 -9.47 -13.90 -16.07
C ASN A 369 -8.06 -13.34 -15.87
N VAL A 370 -7.75 -13.02 -14.61
CA VAL A 370 -6.57 -12.25 -14.24
C VAL A 370 -5.68 -13.02 -13.26
N GLU A 371 -6.22 -14.07 -12.62
CA GLU A 371 -5.41 -15.06 -11.91
C GLU A 371 -5.24 -16.28 -12.80
N ASN A 372 -4.01 -16.48 -13.29
CA ASN A 372 -3.62 -17.57 -14.19
C ASN A 372 -3.52 -18.94 -13.50
N LYS A 373 -3.95 -19.06 -12.23
CA LYS A 373 -3.90 -20.32 -11.48
C LYS A 373 -5.06 -21.21 -11.88
N LYS A 374 -4.77 -22.45 -12.30
CA LYS A 374 -5.79 -23.37 -12.84
C LYS A 374 -6.85 -23.76 -11.80
N TRP A 375 -6.48 -23.84 -10.53
CA TRP A 375 -7.40 -24.16 -9.42
C TRP A 375 -8.21 -22.96 -8.91
N PHE A 376 -7.91 -21.73 -9.35
CA PHE A 376 -8.57 -20.53 -8.87
C PHE A 376 -9.87 -20.27 -9.64
N ASP A 377 -10.97 -20.78 -9.09
CA ASP A 377 -12.26 -20.83 -9.77
C ASP A 377 -13.22 -19.68 -9.39
N LYS A 378 -14.49 -19.82 -9.81
CA LYS A 378 -15.56 -18.86 -9.53
C LYS A 378 -15.86 -18.71 -8.03
N GLU A 379 -15.72 -19.78 -7.26
CA GLU A 379 -15.94 -19.78 -5.80
C GLU A 379 -14.88 -18.93 -5.10
N CYS A 380 -13.61 -19.08 -5.48
CA CYS A 380 -12.52 -18.26 -4.96
C CYS A 380 -12.74 -16.77 -5.28
N ARG A 381 -13.13 -16.44 -6.51
CA ARG A 381 -13.46 -15.07 -6.93
C ARG A 381 -14.61 -14.48 -6.12
N PHE A 382 -15.67 -15.25 -5.91
CA PHE A 382 -16.83 -14.81 -5.15
C PHE A 382 -16.47 -14.52 -3.69
N LYS A 383 -15.77 -15.43 -3.02
CA LYS A 383 -15.32 -15.21 -1.63
C LYS A 383 -14.35 -14.04 -1.50
N ARG A 384 -13.44 -13.86 -2.46
CA ARG A 384 -12.56 -12.67 -2.52
C ARG A 384 -13.36 -11.37 -2.67
N HIS A 385 -14.43 -11.37 -3.48
CA HIS A 385 -15.31 -10.21 -3.63
C HIS A 385 -16.06 -9.87 -2.34
N GLU A 386 -16.68 -10.87 -1.69
CA GLU A 386 -17.39 -10.69 -0.42
C GLU A 386 -16.44 -10.21 0.69
N LEU A 387 -15.24 -10.79 0.78
CA LEU A 387 -14.23 -10.34 1.72
C LEU A 387 -13.87 -8.87 1.49
N ARG A 388 -13.64 -8.45 0.23
CA ARG A 388 -13.35 -7.06 -0.10
C ARG A 388 -14.51 -6.12 0.26
N LYS A 389 -15.76 -6.56 0.10
CA LYS A 389 -16.94 -5.77 0.47
C LYS A 389 -16.99 -5.53 1.98
N ILE A 390 -16.81 -6.58 2.78
CA ILE A 390 -16.80 -6.48 4.25
C ILE A 390 -15.57 -5.70 4.74
N ALA A 391 -14.39 -5.87 4.10
CA ALA A 391 -13.19 -5.09 4.41
C ALA A 391 -13.42 -3.57 4.24
N ASN A 392 -14.12 -3.17 3.18
CA ASN A 392 -14.48 -1.75 2.97
C ASN A 392 -15.50 -1.23 4.00
N GLN A 393 -16.42 -2.08 4.45
CA GLN A 393 -17.35 -1.73 5.54
C GLN A 393 -16.58 -1.53 6.85
N LYS A 394 -15.72 -2.50 7.21
CA LYS A 394 -14.83 -2.43 8.38
C LYS A 394 -13.94 -1.18 8.33
N HIS A 395 -13.41 -0.84 7.16
CA HIS A 395 -12.58 0.36 7.01
C HIS A 395 -13.36 1.66 7.27
N ARG A 396 -14.65 1.71 6.92
CA ARG A 396 -15.51 2.88 7.17
C ARG A 396 -15.93 3.00 8.63
N ASP A 397 -16.21 1.86 9.27
CA ASP A 397 -16.66 1.75 10.65
C ASP A 397 -15.79 0.72 11.41
N PRO A 398 -14.55 1.11 11.79
CA PRO A 398 -13.57 0.17 12.34
C PRO A 398 -13.87 -0.27 13.77
N THR A 399 -14.68 0.50 14.50
CA THR A 399 -15.06 0.24 15.90
C THR A 399 -16.22 -0.75 16.01
N ASN A 400 -16.90 -1.06 14.91
CA ASN A 400 -18.04 -1.97 14.91
C ASN A 400 -17.61 -3.43 15.07
N LEU A 401 -17.94 -4.01 16.23
CA LEU A 401 -17.58 -5.36 16.60
C LEU A 401 -18.14 -6.41 15.62
N ALA A 402 -19.42 -6.29 15.26
CA ALA A 402 -20.09 -7.25 14.37
C ALA A 402 -19.46 -7.25 12.97
N ILE A 403 -19.13 -6.08 12.41
CA ILE A 403 -18.45 -5.97 11.12
C ILE A 403 -17.03 -6.55 11.21
N ARG A 404 -16.34 -6.34 12.33
CA ARG A 404 -15.00 -6.89 12.57
C ARG A 404 -15.03 -8.42 12.63
N GLU A 405 -15.93 -9.00 13.40
CA GLU A 405 -16.10 -10.46 13.49
C GLU A 405 -16.50 -11.07 12.14
N ALA A 406 -17.42 -10.42 11.40
CA ALA A 406 -17.80 -10.82 10.05
C ALA A 406 -16.60 -10.79 9.09
N TYR A 407 -15.72 -9.77 9.18
CA TYR A 407 -14.49 -9.68 8.39
C TYR A 407 -13.57 -10.87 8.67
N HIS A 408 -13.29 -11.17 9.94
CA HIS A 408 -12.38 -12.27 10.30
C HIS A 408 -12.96 -13.64 9.92
N THR A 409 -14.28 -13.80 10.04
CA THR A 409 -15.00 -14.98 9.57
C THR A 409 -14.88 -15.15 8.05
N ALA A 410 -15.13 -14.08 7.29
CA ALA A 410 -15.00 -14.08 5.84
C ALA A 410 -13.55 -14.32 5.39
N LEU A 411 -12.57 -13.75 6.09
CA LEU A 411 -11.14 -13.92 5.82
C LEU A 411 -10.72 -15.38 6.03
N LYS A 412 -11.14 -15.99 7.15
CA LYS A 412 -10.91 -17.40 7.45
C LYS A 412 -11.52 -18.29 6.38
N SER A 413 -12.81 -18.09 6.06
CA SER A 413 -13.51 -18.86 5.04
C SER A 413 -12.87 -18.73 3.64
N TYR A 414 -12.35 -17.54 3.31
CA TYR A 414 -11.61 -17.32 2.06
C TYR A 414 -10.29 -18.11 2.05
N LYS A 415 -9.47 -18.00 3.10
CA LYS A 415 -8.19 -18.74 3.20
C LYS A 415 -8.39 -20.25 3.16
N GLU A 416 -9.39 -20.78 3.89
CA GLU A 416 -9.74 -22.22 3.85
C GLU A 416 -10.17 -22.68 2.46
N THR A 417 -10.87 -21.82 1.71
CA THR A 417 -11.26 -22.13 0.33
C THR A 417 -10.06 -22.17 -0.61
N LEU A 418 -9.12 -21.24 -0.47
CA LEU A 418 -7.88 -21.26 -1.25
C LEU A 418 -7.09 -22.54 -0.97
N GLU A 419 -6.92 -22.88 0.31
CA GLU A 419 -6.19 -24.08 0.72
C GLU A 419 -6.84 -25.34 0.15
N ARG A 420 -8.15 -25.54 0.40
CA ARG A 420 -8.89 -26.71 -0.11
C ARG A 420 -8.79 -26.85 -1.63
N LYS A 421 -8.93 -25.76 -2.38
CA LYS A 421 -8.88 -25.79 -3.86
C LYS A 421 -7.48 -26.12 -4.36
N ARG A 422 -6.45 -25.54 -3.72
CA ARG A 422 -5.05 -25.80 -4.03
C ARG A 422 -4.68 -27.25 -3.72
N THR A 423 -4.98 -27.74 -2.52
CA THR A 423 -4.68 -29.13 -2.12
C THR A 423 -5.40 -30.13 -3.02
N LYS A 424 -6.68 -29.89 -3.32
CA LYS A 424 -7.43 -30.74 -4.25
C LYS A 424 -6.75 -30.80 -5.62
N PHE A 425 -6.39 -29.65 -6.18
CA PHE A 425 -5.71 -29.60 -7.47
C PHE A 425 -4.35 -30.31 -7.45
N GLN A 426 -3.57 -30.14 -6.39
CA GLN A 426 -2.30 -30.85 -6.23
C GLN A 426 -2.50 -32.37 -6.16
N ASN A 427 -3.48 -32.85 -5.40
CA ASN A 427 -3.78 -34.28 -5.30
C ASN A 427 -4.29 -34.85 -6.64
N ASP A 428 -5.21 -34.15 -7.31
CA ASP A 428 -5.71 -34.55 -8.63
C ASP A 428 -4.54 -34.62 -9.64
N MET A 429 -3.59 -33.69 -9.56
CA MET A 429 -2.40 -33.69 -10.40
C MET A 429 -1.42 -34.82 -10.09
N LEU A 430 -1.22 -35.16 -8.82
CA LEU A 430 -0.38 -36.31 -8.44
C LEU A 430 -0.97 -37.62 -8.98
N ILE A 431 -2.28 -37.80 -8.88
CA ILE A 431 -2.97 -38.98 -9.43
C ILE A 431 -2.83 -39.04 -10.96
N GLU A 432 -2.93 -37.90 -11.66
CA GLU A 432 -2.71 -37.85 -13.11
C GLU A 432 -1.26 -38.16 -13.50
N LEU A 433 -0.29 -37.71 -12.69
CA LEU A 433 1.13 -38.02 -12.90
C LEU A 433 1.43 -39.50 -12.69
N GLU A 434 0.88 -40.12 -11.63
CA GLU A 434 1.03 -41.56 -11.37
C GLU A 434 0.49 -42.39 -12.53
N LYS A 435 -0.72 -42.09 -13.03
CA LYS A 435 -1.29 -42.76 -14.21
C LYS A 435 -0.45 -42.55 -15.46
N ALA A 436 -0.03 -41.31 -15.73
CA ALA A 436 0.75 -41.00 -16.92
C ALA A 436 2.16 -41.64 -16.91
N ALA A 437 2.71 -41.91 -15.72
CA ALA A 437 3.97 -42.63 -15.55
C ALA A 437 3.86 -44.11 -15.96
N GLU A 438 2.70 -44.73 -15.77
CA GLU A 438 2.42 -46.12 -16.18
C GLU A 438 2.19 -46.24 -17.69
N ASP A 439 1.59 -45.22 -18.32
CA ASP A 439 1.16 -45.28 -19.73
C ASP A 439 2.25 -44.86 -20.74
N ASN A 440 2.85 -43.67 -20.58
CA ASN A 440 3.78 -43.10 -21.57
C ASN A 440 4.66 -41.98 -20.97
N PRO A 441 6.00 -42.09 -21.06
CA PRO A 441 6.93 -41.05 -20.58
C PRO A 441 6.63 -39.64 -21.11
N ASN A 442 6.20 -39.51 -22.36
CA ASN A 442 5.88 -38.20 -22.95
C ASN A 442 4.61 -37.56 -22.34
N SER A 443 3.63 -38.40 -21.95
CA SER A 443 2.42 -37.96 -21.26
C SER A 443 2.77 -37.45 -19.87
N PHE A 444 3.59 -38.21 -19.14
CA PHE A 444 4.11 -37.81 -17.84
C PHE A 444 4.80 -36.44 -17.89
N TRP A 445 5.78 -36.25 -18.77
CA TRP A 445 6.51 -34.98 -18.88
C TRP A 445 5.63 -33.82 -19.35
N LYS A 446 4.54 -34.09 -20.10
CA LYS A 446 3.56 -33.06 -20.47
C LYS A 446 2.72 -32.64 -19.26
N THR A 447 2.21 -33.59 -18.48
CA THR A 447 1.46 -33.34 -17.24
C THR A 447 2.34 -32.66 -16.19
N PHE A 448 3.58 -33.13 -16.03
CA PHE A 448 4.55 -32.56 -15.10
C PHE A 448 4.89 -31.11 -15.44
N ARG A 449 5.18 -30.81 -16.71
CA ARG A 449 5.41 -29.41 -17.14
C ARG A 449 4.21 -28.50 -16.90
N ASN A 450 3.00 -29.02 -17.10
CA ASN A 450 1.76 -28.30 -16.82
C ASN A 450 1.48 -28.06 -15.33
N ALA A 451 2.13 -28.81 -14.45
CA ALA A 451 1.99 -28.77 -12.99
C ALA A 451 3.18 -28.08 -12.29
N SER A 452 4.36 -28.10 -12.92
CA SER A 452 5.66 -27.59 -12.44
C SER A 452 5.59 -26.13 -11.97
N ASP A 453 4.89 -25.25 -12.69
CA ASP A 453 4.76 -23.82 -12.31
C ASP A 453 4.11 -23.62 -10.92
N GLU A 454 3.30 -24.58 -10.47
CA GLU A 454 2.65 -24.53 -9.16
C GLU A 454 3.29 -25.49 -8.12
N ILE A 455 3.81 -26.64 -8.56
CA ILE A 455 4.46 -27.66 -7.71
C ILE A 455 5.85 -27.22 -7.23
N ASN A 456 6.60 -26.44 -8.01
CA ASN A 456 7.95 -25.94 -7.62
C ASN A 456 7.95 -24.99 -6.40
N ASN A 457 6.78 -24.64 -5.84
CA ASN A 457 6.68 -23.89 -4.59
C ASN A 457 6.54 -24.78 -3.35
N ALA A 458 6.61 -26.10 -3.48
CA ALA A 458 6.75 -27.02 -2.35
C ALA A 458 8.24 -27.29 -2.09
N ASN A 459 8.68 -27.05 -0.86
CA ASN A 459 10.03 -27.23 -0.31
C ASN A 459 11.00 -28.09 -1.15
N SER A 460 12.16 -27.50 -1.49
CA SER A 460 13.32 -28.16 -2.09
C SER A 460 13.97 -29.23 -1.19
N ASP A 461 13.47 -29.43 0.03
CA ASP A 461 14.07 -30.33 1.03
C ASP A 461 13.73 -31.81 0.82
N ASN A 462 12.85 -32.14 -0.14
CA ASN A 462 12.56 -33.52 -0.53
C ASN A 462 13.42 -33.99 -1.70
N THR A 463 14.66 -33.51 -1.80
CA THR A 463 15.63 -34.16 -2.69
C THR A 463 15.99 -35.49 -2.04
N PRO A 464 15.76 -36.65 -2.69
CA PRO A 464 16.09 -37.94 -2.09
C PRO A 464 17.58 -37.95 -1.73
N LYS A 465 17.95 -38.54 -0.57
CA LYS A 465 19.35 -38.54 -0.13
C LYS A 465 20.22 -39.23 -1.17
N GLY A 466 21.49 -38.83 -1.27
CA GLY A 466 22.44 -39.42 -2.23
C GLY A 466 22.48 -40.94 -2.15
N ASP A 467 22.36 -41.50 -0.94
CA ASP A 467 22.32 -42.94 -0.70
C ASP A 467 21.06 -43.60 -1.26
N ASP A 468 19.90 -42.93 -1.22
CA ASP A 468 18.64 -43.46 -1.77
C ASP A 468 18.72 -43.53 -3.30
N TRP A 469 19.29 -42.49 -3.93
CA TRP A 469 19.60 -42.49 -5.37
C TRP A 469 20.59 -43.60 -5.71
N PHE A 470 21.72 -43.66 -5.00
CA PHE A 470 22.74 -44.67 -5.25
C PHE A 470 22.16 -46.08 -5.13
N ASN A 471 21.38 -46.37 -4.09
CA ASN A 471 20.77 -47.67 -3.89
C ASN A 471 19.71 -48.01 -4.96
N HIS A 472 18.90 -47.05 -5.38
CA HIS A 472 17.90 -47.24 -6.42
C HIS A 472 18.57 -47.58 -7.77
N PHE A 473 19.51 -46.74 -8.22
CA PHE A 473 20.18 -46.93 -9.50
C PHE A 473 21.15 -48.12 -9.49
N SER A 474 21.83 -48.38 -8.38
CA SER A 474 22.63 -49.61 -8.23
C SER A 474 21.76 -50.86 -8.40
N LYS A 475 20.58 -50.91 -7.79
CA LYS A 475 19.64 -52.04 -7.97
C LYS A 475 19.09 -52.13 -9.40
N LEU A 476 18.79 -50.99 -10.02
CA LEU A 476 18.27 -50.92 -11.39
C LEU A 476 19.30 -51.45 -12.40
N HIS A 477 20.58 -51.11 -12.22
CA HIS A 477 21.66 -51.48 -13.13
C HIS A 477 22.35 -52.81 -12.78
N CYS A 478 22.15 -53.36 -11.58
CA CYS A 478 22.72 -54.66 -11.17
C CYS A 478 22.27 -55.84 -12.05
N LYS A 479 21.17 -55.71 -12.81
CA LYS A 479 20.64 -56.77 -13.69
C LYS A 479 21.16 -56.75 -15.13
N HIS A 480 21.88 -55.70 -15.55
CA HIS A 480 22.44 -55.62 -16.90
C HIS A 480 23.95 -55.85 -16.85
N LYS A 481 24.45 -56.81 -17.64
CA LYS A 481 25.90 -56.94 -17.87
C LYS A 481 26.42 -55.62 -18.44
N LEU A 482 27.49 -55.10 -17.87
CA LEU A 482 28.19 -53.94 -18.39
C LEU A 482 28.55 -54.21 -19.86
N THR A 483 28.32 -53.21 -20.73
CA THR A 483 28.87 -53.26 -22.07
C THR A 483 30.37 -53.01 -21.98
N LYS A 484 31.14 -53.48 -22.96
CA LYS A 484 32.60 -53.30 -22.99
C LYS A 484 33.03 -51.82 -22.90
N GLU A 485 32.19 -50.90 -23.35
CA GLU A 485 32.42 -49.45 -23.19
C GLU A 485 32.24 -48.98 -21.74
N HIS A 486 31.22 -49.48 -21.02
CA HIS A 486 31.03 -49.18 -19.61
C HIS A 486 32.16 -49.76 -18.75
N GLU A 487 32.67 -50.95 -19.08
CA GLU A 487 33.83 -51.55 -18.39
C GLU A 487 35.08 -50.67 -18.51
N LYS A 488 35.36 -50.14 -19.71
CA LYS A 488 36.46 -49.19 -19.94
C LYS A 488 36.31 -47.89 -19.15
N ILE A 489 35.10 -47.38 -19.02
CA ILE A 489 34.84 -46.14 -18.25
C ILE A 489 35.06 -46.39 -16.76
N VAL A 490 34.65 -47.55 -16.24
CA VAL A 490 34.89 -47.94 -14.84
C VAL A 490 36.39 -48.12 -14.55
N GLU A 491 37.14 -48.75 -15.45
CA GLU A 491 38.60 -48.85 -15.34
C GLU A 491 39.28 -47.47 -15.34
N ASN A 492 38.80 -46.54 -16.15
CA ASN A 492 39.32 -45.17 -16.20
C ASN A 492 38.98 -44.32 -14.98
N LEU A 493 37.95 -44.69 -14.20
CA LEU A 493 37.56 -43.98 -12.97
C LEU A 493 38.24 -44.54 -11.71
N GLN A 494 38.87 -45.72 -11.81
CA GLN A 494 39.61 -46.38 -10.73
C GLN A 494 41.12 -46.11 -10.77
N ASN A 495 41.61 -45.48 -11.85
CA ASN A 495 42.93 -44.85 -11.94
C ASN A 495 42.78 -43.34 -11.74
#